data_AF-A0A1I3Y1E6-F1
#
_entry.id   AF-A0A1I3Y1E6-F1
#
_cell.length_a   1.000
_cell.length_b   1.000
_cell.length_c   1.000
_cell.angle_alpha   90.00
_cell.angle_beta   90.00
_cell.angle_gamma   90.00
#
_symmetry.space_group_name_H-M   'P 1'
#
loop_
_entity.id
_entity.type
_entity.pdbx_description
1 polymer ?
#
loop_
_entity_poly.entity_id
_entity_poly.type
_entity_poly.pdbx_seq_one_letter_code
_entity_poly.pdbx_strand_id
1 'polypeptide(L)'
;LDSLVYINSITYGRLGIMTLETNSTAAYAKTILTDSYNTIMTKGGSYLTQEQREFLDGCEFKVYLIYANGRAGVETIYGLDGFVNCIKKGVFTKDNPGGPLFCTFNNVKDNSPVKVRFKYNIRREPLYVEMKKVDKDLKLFFYRNMNKVPTIANPKIKFELETKRKTHVYPEGPSGLESGTTFSTEYLQNAGYETSIIAKQNPVFFYRKKVCHPAGREIVCTELYDMDYTYTLLPGEGYEVIGQSSFSN
;
A
#
# COMPACT_ATOMS: atom_id res chain seq x y z
N LEU A 1 43.82 11.07 -3.15
CA LEU A 1 44.15 11.35 -4.56
C LEU A 1 42.88 11.10 -5.35
N ASP A 2 42.24 12.15 -5.83
CA ASP A 2 41.18 12.03 -6.83
C ASP A 2 41.77 11.31 -8.04
N SER A 3 41.25 10.13 -8.38
CA SER A 3 41.73 9.42 -9.56
C SER A 3 41.34 10.23 -10.79
N LEU A 4 42.32 10.53 -11.64
CA LEU A 4 42.04 11.10 -12.95
C LEU A 4 41.23 10.09 -13.76
N VAL A 5 40.16 10.57 -14.38
CA VAL A 5 39.27 9.78 -15.24
C VAL A 5 39.24 10.40 -16.63
N TYR A 6 39.07 9.57 -17.65
CA TYR A 6 38.83 10.03 -19.01
C TYR A 6 37.49 9.48 -19.52
N ILE A 7 36.90 10.19 -20.47
CA ILE A 7 35.66 9.76 -21.13
C ILE A 7 36.01 8.59 -22.04
N ASN A 8 35.45 7.42 -21.74
CA ASN A 8 35.63 6.21 -22.53
C ASN A 8 34.62 6.14 -23.68
N SER A 9 33.38 6.56 -23.45
CA SER A 9 32.35 6.64 -24.50
C SER A 9 31.26 7.65 -24.18
N ILE A 10 30.60 8.15 -25.23
CA ILE A 10 29.39 8.98 -25.14
C ILE A 10 28.33 8.36 -26.06
N THR A 11 27.16 8.08 -25.49
CA THR A 11 25.97 7.64 -26.24
C THR A 11 25.11 8.86 -26.57
N TYR A 12 24.82 9.05 -27.86
CA TYR A 12 23.95 10.10 -28.37
C TYR A 12 22.57 9.54 -28.71
N GLY A 13 21.54 10.36 -28.54
CA GLY A 13 20.17 10.01 -28.92
C GLY A 13 19.15 11.00 -28.42
N ARG A 14 17.91 10.52 -28.29
CA ARG A 14 16.77 11.25 -27.74
C ARG A 14 16.24 10.49 -26.53
N LEU A 15 15.87 11.19 -25.48
CA LEU A 15 15.32 10.57 -24.27
C LEU A 15 13.84 10.93 -24.15
N GLY A 16 12.98 9.93 -24.06
CA GLY A 16 11.59 10.09 -23.67
C GLY A 16 11.38 9.55 -22.26
N ILE A 17 10.87 10.39 -21.37
CA ILE A 17 10.38 9.99 -20.05
C ILE A 17 8.87 10.07 -20.12
N MET A 18 8.18 8.97 -19.82
CA MET A 18 6.73 8.93 -19.84
C MET A 18 6.22 8.61 -18.45
N THR A 19 5.21 9.36 -18.03
CA THR A 19 4.43 9.10 -16.82
C THR A 19 3.02 8.70 -17.22
N LEU A 20 2.48 7.76 -16.47
CA LEU A 20 1.12 7.27 -16.61
C LEU A 20 0.44 7.39 -15.26
N GLU A 21 -0.70 8.07 -15.23
CA GLU A 21 -1.54 8.22 -14.06
C GLU A 21 -2.86 7.47 -14.28
N THR A 22 -3.25 6.67 -13.28
CA THR A 22 -4.46 5.83 -13.32
C THR A 22 -5.03 5.67 -11.92
N ASN A 23 -6.35 5.50 -11.82
CA ASN A 23 -7.03 5.16 -10.57
C ASN A 23 -6.97 3.66 -10.25
N SER A 24 -6.39 2.85 -11.13
CA SER A 24 -6.20 1.42 -10.92
C SER A 24 -5.18 1.11 -9.83
N THR A 25 -5.28 -0.08 -9.21
CA THR A 25 -4.26 -0.54 -8.28
C THR A 25 -2.90 -0.66 -8.98
N ALA A 26 -1.81 -0.36 -8.25
CA ALA A 26 -0.46 -0.44 -8.79
C ALA A 26 -0.09 -1.84 -9.30
N ALA A 27 -0.62 -2.90 -8.68
CA ALA A 27 -0.39 -4.28 -9.10
C ALA A 27 -1.07 -4.57 -10.45
N TYR A 28 -2.36 -4.25 -10.58
CA TYR A 28 -3.10 -4.43 -11.82
C TYR A 28 -2.51 -3.57 -12.94
N ALA A 29 -2.29 -2.28 -12.67
CA ALA A 29 -1.69 -1.34 -13.63
C ALA A 29 -0.34 -1.84 -14.14
N LYS A 30 0.53 -2.36 -13.26
CA LYS A 30 1.83 -2.90 -13.68
C LYS A 30 1.66 -4.10 -14.64
N THR A 31 0.76 -5.02 -14.34
CA THR A 31 0.52 -6.22 -15.17
C THR A 31 0.00 -5.83 -16.54
N ILE A 32 -1.14 -5.11 -16.58
CA ILE A 32 -1.78 -4.75 -17.85
C ILE A 32 -0.90 -3.83 -18.70
N LEU A 33 -0.10 -2.95 -18.09
CA LEU A 33 0.87 -2.13 -18.82
C LEU A 33 1.98 -2.97 -19.43
N THR A 34 2.56 -3.90 -18.67
CA THR A 34 3.62 -4.78 -19.17
C THR A 34 3.13 -5.58 -20.37
N ASP A 35 1.92 -6.15 -20.28
CA ASP A 35 1.31 -6.92 -21.35
C ASP A 35 0.94 -6.07 -22.57
N SER A 36 0.44 -4.86 -22.34
CA SER A 36 0.12 -3.89 -23.40
C SER A 36 1.38 -3.47 -24.15
N TYR A 37 2.46 -3.09 -23.44
CA TYR A 37 3.73 -2.70 -24.05
C TYR A 37 4.36 -3.84 -24.85
N ASN A 38 4.37 -5.06 -24.31
CA ASN A 38 4.87 -6.23 -25.03
C ASN A 38 4.09 -6.46 -26.32
N THR A 39 2.76 -6.35 -26.29
CA THR A 39 1.91 -6.46 -27.49
C THR A 39 2.23 -5.37 -28.52
N ILE A 40 2.32 -4.10 -28.09
CA ILE A 40 2.64 -2.98 -28.98
C ILE A 40 4.00 -3.16 -29.65
N MET A 41 5.03 -3.58 -28.89
CA MET A 41 6.39 -3.71 -29.41
C MET A 41 6.58 -4.93 -30.32
N THR A 42 5.84 -6.02 -30.09
CA THR A 42 6.02 -7.27 -30.85
C THR A 42 5.05 -7.43 -32.01
N LYS A 43 3.80 -6.98 -31.86
CA LYS A 43 2.71 -7.18 -32.83
C LYS A 43 2.12 -5.87 -33.34
N GLY A 44 2.25 -4.78 -32.59
CA GLY A 44 1.65 -3.47 -32.90
C GLY A 44 0.32 -3.24 -32.16
N GLY A 45 -0.11 -1.97 -32.09
CA GLY A 45 -1.26 -1.54 -31.29
C GLY A 45 -2.63 -2.09 -31.72
N SER A 46 -2.78 -2.55 -32.97
CA SER A 46 -4.02 -3.19 -33.44
C SER A 46 -4.35 -4.49 -32.67
N TYR A 47 -3.32 -5.18 -32.17
CA TYR A 47 -3.44 -6.47 -31.48
C TYR A 47 -3.74 -6.37 -29.97
N LEU A 48 -3.89 -5.15 -29.44
CA LEU A 48 -4.32 -4.98 -28.05
C LEU A 48 -5.70 -5.63 -27.82
N THR A 49 -5.93 -6.20 -26.65
CA THR A 49 -7.27 -6.65 -26.27
C THR A 49 -8.19 -5.46 -25.99
N GLN A 50 -9.50 -5.70 -25.90
CA GLN A 50 -10.44 -4.65 -25.48
C GLN A 50 -10.11 -4.11 -24.10
N GLU A 51 -9.84 -4.99 -23.13
CA GLU A 51 -9.44 -4.60 -21.77
C GLU A 51 -8.18 -3.72 -21.77
N GLN A 52 -7.17 -4.07 -22.55
CA GLN A 52 -5.94 -3.27 -22.67
C GLN A 52 -6.22 -1.88 -23.25
N ARG A 53 -7.09 -1.78 -24.25
CA ARG A 53 -7.50 -0.49 -24.82
C ARG A 53 -8.25 0.35 -23.81
N GLU A 54 -9.28 -0.20 -23.18
CA GLU A 54 -10.08 0.50 -22.16
C GLU A 54 -9.21 0.98 -20.99
N PHE A 55 -8.26 0.15 -20.54
CA PHE A 55 -7.31 0.55 -19.51
C PHE A 55 -6.44 1.73 -19.96
N LEU A 56 -5.83 1.65 -21.14
CA LEU A 56 -4.95 2.71 -21.65
C LEU A 56 -5.74 3.99 -21.91
N ASP A 57 -6.95 3.92 -22.48
CA ASP A 57 -7.79 5.08 -22.74
C ASP A 57 -8.25 5.77 -21.44
N GLY A 58 -8.36 5.01 -20.34
CA GLY A 58 -8.63 5.54 -19.00
C GLY A 58 -7.42 6.15 -18.29
N CYS A 59 -6.22 6.13 -18.88
CA CYS A 59 -5.00 6.66 -18.28
C CYS A 59 -4.67 8.08 -18.78
N GLU A 60 -4.10 8.90 -17.90
CA GLU A 60 -3.49 10.17 -18.28
C GLU A 60 -2.00 9.95 -18.60
N PHE A 61 -1.60 10.27 -19.84
CA PHE A 61 -0.23 10.18 -20.30
C PHE A 61 0.42 11.56 -20.31
N LYS A 62 1.65 11.64 -19.80
CA LYS A 62 2.54 12.79 -20.03
C LYS A 62 3.87 12.26 -20.51
N VAL A 63 4.39 12.85 -21.57
CA VAL A 63 5.71 12.52 -22.12
C VAL A 63 6.60 13.75 -21.97
N TYR A 64 7.85 13.53 -21.63
CA TYR A 64 8.89 14.53 -21.56
C TYR A 64 9.99 14.09 -22.51
N LEU A 65 10.21 14.86 -23.58
CA LEU A 65 11.20 14.54 -24.60
C LEU A 65 12.44 15.42 -24.42
N ILE A 66 13.60 14.82 -24.56
CA ILE A 66 14.88 15.53 -24.62
C ILE A 66 15.47 15.28 -25.99
N TYR A 67 15.85 16.36 -26.67
CA TYR A 67 16.47 16.35 -27.99
C TYR A 67 15.56 15.88 -29.15
N ALA A 68 14.23 16.03 -29.03
CA ALA A 68 13.25 15.65 -30.07
C ALA A 68 13.59 16.25 -31.46
N ASN A 69 13.96 17.53 -31.48
CA ASN A 69 14.30 18.31 -32.68
C ASN A 69 15.69 18.99 -32.55
N GLY A 70 16.65 18.35 -31.88
CA GLY A 70 17.96 18.95 -31.60
C GLY A 70 17.95 20.09 -30.56
N ARG A 71 16.79 20.38 -29.96
CA ARG A 71 16.62 21.30 -28.82
C ARG A 71 15.95 20.57 -27.65
N ALA A 72 16.26 20.97 -26.43
CA ALA A 72 15.50 20.53 -25.25
C ALA A 72 14.11 21.18 -25.29
N GLY A 73 13.03 20.38 -25.18
CA GLY A 73 11.66 20.90 -25.25
C GLY A 73 10.67 19.87 -24.71
N VAL A 74 9.73 20.33 -23.89
CA VAL A 74 8.70 19.49 -23.27
C VAL A 74 7.47 19.48 -24.17
N GLU A 75 7.00 18.30 -24.56
CA GLU A 75 5.73 18.14 -25.28
C GLU A 75 4.80 17.25 -24.48
N THR A 76 3.70 17.81 -23.96
CA THR A 76 2.63 17.00 -23.38
C THR A 76 1.84 16.35 -24.50
N ILE A 77 1.73 15.03 -24.44
CA ILE A 77 1.08 14.22 -25.47
C ILE A 77 0.02 13.37 -24.78
N TYR A 78 -1.20 13.42 -25.31
CA TYR A 78 -2.35 12.72 -24.74
C TYR A 78 -2.61 11.40 -25.47
N GLY A 79 -2.92 10.38 -24.68
CA GLY A 79 -3.36 9.07 -25.16
C GLY A 79 -2.26 8.20 -25.80
N LEU A 80 -2.62 6.94 -26.05
CA LEU A 80 -1.73 5.93 -26.66
C LEU A 80 -1.27 6.34 -28.06
N ASP A 81 -2.17 6.89 -28.88
CA ASP A 81 -1.86 7.30 -30.25
C ASP A 81 -0.86 8.44 -30.28
N GLY A 82 -1.01 9.40 -29.37
CA GLY A 82 -0.03 10.46 -29.20
C GLY A 82 1.36 9.90 -28.89
N PHE A 83 1.43 8.95 -27.94
CA PHE A 83 2.67 8.27 -27.59
C PHE A 83 3.29 7.48 -28.77
N VAL A 84 2.49 6.68 -29.47
CA VAL A 84 2.97 5.92 -30.65
C VAL A 84 3.47 6.88 -31.73
N ASN A 85 2.77 7.98 -31.97
CA ASN A 85 3.19 9.01 -32.92
C ASN A 85 4.49 9.70 -32.49
N CYS A 86 4.67 9.93 -31.19
CA CYS A 86 5.90 10.47 -30.63
C CYS A 86 7.12 9.56 -30.92
N ILE A 87 6.97 8.25 -30.70
CA ILE A 87 8.04 7.28 -30.98
C ILE A 87 8.34 7.22 -32.48
N LYS A 88 7.31 7.18 -33.32
CA LYS A 88 7.46 7.06 -34.78
C LYS A 88 8.12 8.27 -35.44
N LYS A 89 7.92 9.49 -34.92
CA LYS A 89 8.55 10.72 -35.41
C LYS A 89 10.05 10.80 -35.09
N GLY A 90 10.55 9.90 -34.25
CA GLY A 90 11.94 9.81 -33.81
C GLY A 90 12.94 9.32 -34.86
N VAL A 91 13.01 9.90 -36.06
CA VAL A 91 13.96 9.46 -37.10
C VAL A 91 15.32 10.11 -36.88
N PHE A 92 16.37 9.29 -36.77
CA PHE A 92 17.76 9.76 -36.78
C PHE A 92 18.11 10.28 -38.18
N THR A 93 18.64 11.50 -38.25
CA THR A 93 19.19 12.08 -39.47
C THR A 93 20.55 12.71 -39.17
N LYS A 94 21.39 12.86 -40.19
CA LYS A 94 22.68 13.54 -40.06
C LYS A 94 22.53 14.95 -39.47
N ASP A 95 21.45 15.63 -39.81
CA ASP A 95 21.17 17.01 -39.40
C ASP A 95 20.45 17.10 -38.04
N ASN A 96 19.89 15.99 -37.53
CA ASN A 96 19.26 15.91 -36.22
C ASN A 96 19.66 14.61 -35.49
N PRO A 97 20.94 14.46 -35.10
CA PRO A 97 21.47 13.23 -34.50
C PRO A 97 21.03 13.02 -33.03
N GLY A 98 20.32 13.99 -32.45
CA GLY A 98 20.02 14.02 -31.01
C GLY A 98 21.14 14.66 -30.18
N GLY A 99 21.10 14.46 -28.87
CA GLY A 99 22.08 15.00 -27.92
C GLY A 99 22.74 13.91 -27.08
N PRO A 100 23.78 14.23 -26.29
CA PRO A 100 24.44 13.27 -25.41
C PRO A 100 23.49 12.83 -24.28
N LEU A 101 23.34 11.52 -24.09
CA LEU A 101 22.44 10.91 -23.09
C LEU A 101 23.20 10.23 -21.95
N PHE A 102 24.26 9.50 -22.28
CA PHE A 102 25.01 8.71 -21.32
C PHE A 102 26.49 8.78 -21.64
N CYS A 103 27.34 8.82 -20.60
CA CYS A 103 28.78 8.77 -20.74
C CYS A 103 29.37 7.70 -19.80
N THR A 104 30.37 6.99 -20.29
CA THR A 104 31.18 6.09 -19.46
C THR A 104 32.54 6.69 -19.23
N PHE A 105 33.11 6.43 -18.06
CA PHE A 105 34.42 6.90 -17.66
C PHE A 105 35.28 5.72 -17.24
N ASN A 106 36.56 5.80 -17.57
CA ASN A 106 37.57 4.86 -17.09
C ASN A 106 38.62 5.59 -16.25
N ASN A 107 39.19 4.90 -15.26
CA ASN A 107 40.33 5.40 -14.50
C ASN A 107 41.58 5.43 -15.38
N VAL A 108 42.31 6.55 -15.40
CA VAL A 108 43.57 6.68 -16.16
C VAL A 108 44.61 5.66 -15.71
N LYS A 109 44.61 5.30 -14.42
CA LYS A 109 45.62 4.42 -13.81
C LYS A 109 45.61 2.99 -14.34
N ASP A 110 44.43 2.44 -14.59
CA ASP A 110 44.26 1.00 -14.86
C ASP A 110 43.19 0.69 -15.91
N ASN A 111 42.62 1.70 -16.57
CA ASN A 111 41.53 1.59 -17.53
C ASN A 111 40.26 0.92 -16.99
N SER A 112 40.12 0.76 -15.67
CA SER A 112 38.93 0.16 -15.08
C SER A 112 37.74 1.13 -15.17
N PRO A 113 36.50 0.63 -15.40
CA PRO A 113 35.32 1.47 -15.41
C PRO A 113 35.07 2.14 -14.06
N VAL A 114 34.76 3.43 -14.09
CA VAL A 114 34.33 4.19 -12.91
C VAL A 114 32.94 3.75 -12.50
N LYS A 115 32.76 3.42 -11.23
CA LYS A 115 31.46 3.01 -10.66
C LYS A 115 31.00 4.01 -9.62
N VAL A 116 29.89 4.70 -9.88
CA VAL A 116 29.22 5.54 -8.89
C VAL A 116 28.24 4.68 -8.10
N ARG A 117 28.44 4.58 -6.78
CA ARG A 117 27.52 3.84 -5.89
C ARG A 117 26.53 4.83 -5.28
N PHE A 118 25.27 4.73 -5.68
CA PHE A 118 24.19 5.47 -5.04
C PHE A 118 23.60 4.65 -3.91
N LYS A 119 23.56 5.22 -2.70
CA LYS A 119 22.77 4.70 -1.57
C LYS A 119 21.69 5.73 -1.27
N TYR A 120 20.44 5.38 -1.52
CA TYR A 120 19.30 6.19 -1.17
C TYR A 120 18.51 5.51 -0.06
N ASN A 121 18.02 6.30 0.89
CA ASN A 121 17.11 5.84 1.93
C ASN A 121 15.75 6.49 1.69
N ILE A 122 14.77 5.71 1.24
CA ILE A 122 13.40 6.19 1.06
C ILE A 122 12.73 6.08 2.42
N ARG A 123 12.65 7.18 3.16
CA ARG A 123 11.79 7.26 4.34
C ARG A 123 10.34 7.22 3.87
N ARG A 124 9.63 6.16 4.22
CA ARG A 124 8.18 6.09 4.10
C ARG A 124 7.61 6.43 5.46
N GLU A 125 6.77 7.45 5.52
CA GLU A 125 5.94 7.68 6.70
C GLU A 125 5.06 6.44 6.92
N PRO A 126 4.86 6.01 8.18
CA PRO A 126 3.97 4.90 8.45
C PRO A 126 2.53 5.29 8.10
N LEU A 127 1.70 4.29 7.82
CA LEU A 127 0.26 4.49 7.83
C LEU A 127 -0.19 4.75 9.28
N TYR A 128 -0.90 5.83 9.55
CA TYR A 128 -1.44 6.08 10.87
C TYR A 128 -2.81 5.42 10.99
N VAL A 129 -3.06 4.69 12.07
CA VAL A 129 -4.30 3.94 12.25
C VAL A 129 -4.94 4.20 13.59
N GLU A 130 -6.27 4.17 13.60
CA GLU A 130 -7.06 4.42 14.80
C GLU A 130 -8.26 3.48 14.85
N MET A 131 -8.41 2.76 15.97
CA MET A 131 -9.51 1.84 16.17
C MET A 131 -10.57 2.46 17.07
N LYS A 132 -11.81 2.55 16.57
CA LYS A 132 -12.96 3.16 17.27
C LYS A 132 -14.22 2.33 17.14
N LYS A 133 -15.08 2.43 18.14
CA LYS A 133 -16.45 1.93 18.06
C LYS A 133 -17.28 2.94 17.29
N VAL A 134 -17.94 2.46 16.25
CA VAL A 134 -18.87 3.23 15.43
C VAL A 134 -20.14 2.41 15.36
N ASP A 135 -21.24 2.99 15.87
CA ASP A 135 -22.50 2.30 16.09
C ASP A 135 -22.31 1.03 16.94
N LYS A 136 -22.53 -0.14 16.34
CA LYS A 136 -22.37 -1.44 16.98
C LYS A 136 -21.03 -2.08 16.68
N ASP A 137 -20.26 -1.58 15.72
CA ASP A 137 -19.06 -2.23 15.20
C ASP A 137 -17.78 -1.56 15.71
N LEU A 138 -16.69 -2.32 15.71
CA LEU A 138 -15.35 -1.81 15.89
C LEU A 138 -14.73 -1.60 14.51
N LYS A 139 -14.44 -0.35 14.16
CA LYS A 139 -13.84 0.04 12.88
C LYS A 139 -12.39 0.48 13.05
N LEU A 140 -11.57 0.12 12.09
CA LEU A 140 -10.18 0.55 11.95
C LEU A 140 -10.09 1.60 10.84
N PHE A 141 -9.69 2.82 11.20
CA PHE A 141 -9.52 3.94 10.28
C PHE A 141 -8.07 4.10 9.86
N PHE A 142 -7.87 4.56 8.63
CA PHE A 142 -6.56 4.73 8.00
C PHE A 142 -6.30 6.20 7.66
N TYR A 143 -5.12 6.70 8.05
CA TYR A 143 -4.74 8.08 7.85
C TYR A 143 -3.32 8.23 7.30
N ARG A 144 -3.15 9.25 6.46
CA ARG A 144 -1.86 9.61 5.88
C ARG A 144 -0.92 10.27 6.90
N ASN A 145 -1.47 10.94 7.91
CA ASN A 145 -0.71 11.70 8.90
C ASN A 145 -1.42 11.76 10.26
N MET A 146 -0.73 12.27 11.28
CA MET A 146 -1.27 12.46 12.64
C MET A 146 -2.46 13.42 12.71
N ASN A 147 -2.64 14.29 11.71
CA ASN A 147 -3.83 15.17 11.57
C ASN A 147 -5.06 14.43 11.04
N LYS A 148 -5.00 13.10 10.93
CA LYS A 148 -6.12 12.21 10.56
C LYS A 148 -6.68 12.49 9.15
N VAL A 149 -5.83 12.86 8.20
CA VAL A 149 -6.25 12.95 6.78
C VAL A 149 -6.52 11.53 6.26
N PRO A 150 -7.75 11.18 5.85
CA PRO A 150 -8.08 9.82 5.41
C PRO A 150 -7.23 9.37 4.23
N THR A 151 -6.82 8.10 4.24
CA THR A 151 -6.07 7.49 3.14
C THR A 151 -6.43 6.02 2.99
N ILE A 152 -6.12 5.44 1.84
CA ILE A 152 -6.29 4.01 1.61
C ILE A 152 -5.07 3.28 2.17
N ALA A 153 -5.29 2.29 3.02
CA ALA A 153 -4.22 1.40 3.48
C ALA A 153 -3.73 0.52 2.33
N ASN A 154 -2.41 0.33 2.22
CA ASN A 154 -1.86 -0.60 1.24
C ASN A 154 -2.38 -2.03 1.53
N PRO A 155 -2.93 -2.76 0.55
CA PRO A 155 -3.48 -4.11 0.76
C PRO A 155 -2.48 -5.14 1.31
N LYS A 156 -1.17 -4.86 1.21
CA LYS A 156 -0.12 -5.72 1.77
C LYS A 156 0.06 -5.56 3.28
N ILE A 157 -0.40 -4.46 3.88
CA ILE A 157 -0.30 -4.25 5.33
C ILE A 157 -1.28 -5.21 6.02
N LYS A 158 -0.77 -5.94 7.02
CA LYS A 158 -1.56 -6.81 7.89
C LYS A 158 -1.69 -6.15 9.25
N PHE A 159 -2.92 -5.92 9.69
CA PHE A 159 -3.22 -5.39 11.00
C PHE A 159 -3.51 -6.56 11.95
N GLU A 160 -2.84 -6.58 13.10
CA GLU A 160 -2.96 -7.67 14.04
C GLU A 160 -3.88 -7.27 15.19
N LEU A 161 -5.02 -7.93 15.31
CA LEU A 161 -5.99 -7.70 16.36
C LEU A 161 -5.93 -8.83 17.39
N GLU A 162 -5.51 -8.49 18.61
CA GLU A 162 -5.57 -9.37 19.76
C GLU A 162 -6.92 -9.23 20.47
N THR A 163 -7.55 -10.34 20.77
CA THR A 163 -8.70 -10.42 21.67
C THR A 163 -8.27 -11.11 22.96
N LYS A 164 -8.38 -10.40 24.08
CA LYS A 164 -8.19 -10.92 25.43
C LYS A 164 -9.55 -11.18 26.05
N ARG A 165 -9.80 -12.41 26.48
CA ARG A 165 -10.98 -12.80 27.24
C ARG A 165 -10.59 -13.16 28.67
N LYS A 166 -11.16 -12.48 29.66
CA LYS A 166 -11.12 -12.87 31.06
C LYS A 166 -12.43 -13.57 31.42
N THR A 167 -12.36 -14.64 32.20
CA THR A 167 -13.55 -15.39 32.64
C THR A 167 -13.48 -15.54 34.15
N HIS A 168 -14.53 -15.14 34.85
CA HIS A 168 -14.71 -15.33 36.28
C HIS A 168 -15.83 -16.34 36.49
N VAL A 169 -15.55 -17.46 37.16
CA VAL A 169 -16.52 -18.51 37.47
C VAL A 169 -16.83 -18.45 38.96
N TYR A 170 -18.13 -18.47 39.28
CA TYR A 170 -18.65 -18.45 40.64
C TYR A 170 -19.20 -19.85 40.96
N PRO A 171 -18.39 -20.77 41.49
CA PRO A 171 -18.84 -22.12 41.81
C PRO A 171 -19.86 -22.11 42.96
N GLU A 172 -20.85 -23.00 42.89
CA GLU A 172 -21.79 -23.25 43.99
C GLU A 172 -21.09 -24.13 45.06
N GLY A 173 -20.26 -23.52 45.92
CA GLY A 173 -19.53 -24.24 46.97
C GLY A 173 -18.45 -23.40 47.68
N PRO A 174 -17.75 -23.95 48.68
CA PRO A 174 -16.75 -23.24 49.49
C PRO A 174 -15.45 -22.89 48.75
N SER A 175 -15.30 -23.35 47.51
CA SER A 175 -14.23 -22.96 46.60
C SER A 175 -14.40 -21.51 46.18
N GLY A 176 -13.35 -20.68 46.38
CA GLY A 176 -13.37 -19.26 46.00
C GLY A 176 -13.53 -19.01 44.50
N LEU A 177 -13.54 -17.74 44.11
CA LEU A 177 -13.64 -17.28 42.73
C LEU A 177 -12.54 -17.91 41.85
N GLU A 178 -12.91 -18.58 40.76
CA GLU A 178 -11.97 -19.06 39.76
C GLU A 178 -11.87 -18.06 38.60
N SER A 179 -10.66 -17.68 38.20
CA SER A 179 -10.42 -16.73 37.10
C SER A 179 -9.49 -17.33 36.05
N GLY A 180 -9.89 -17.26 34.78
CA GLY A 180 -9.09 -17.65 33.63
C GLY A 180 -8.87 -16.49 32.66
N THR A 181 -7.75 -16.49 31.92
CA THR A 181 -7.51 -15.54 30.82
C THR A 181 -7.08 -16.30 29.57
N THR A 182 -7.69 -15.97 28.43
CA THR A 182 -7.34 -16.54 27.12
C THR A 182 -7.10 -15.43 26.10
N PHE A 183 -6.17 -15.66 25.17
CA PHE A 183 -5.83 -14.73 24.09
C PHE A 183 -6.09 -15.39 22.74
N SER A 184 -6.53 -14.60 21.76
CA SER A 184 -6.64 -15.02 20.37
C SER A 184 -6.27 -13.87 19.44
N THR A 185 -5.58 -14.18 18.35
CA THR A 185 -5.11 -13.19 17.38
C THR A 185 -5.76 -13.41 16.02
N GLU A 186 -6.12 -12.32 15.35
CA GLU A 186 -6.57 -12.34 13.96
C GLU A 186 -5.86 -11.26 13.12
N TYR A 187 -5.82 -11.48 11.81
CA TYR A 187 -5.20 -10.57 10.85
C TYR A 187 -6.25 -9.93 9.94
N LEU A 188 -6.22 -8.60 9.87
CA LEU A 188 -7.09 -7.80 9.02
C LEU A 188 -6.27 -7.18 7.88
N GLN A 189 -6.87 -7.02 6.70
CA GLN A 189 -6.26 -6.36 5.55
C GLN A 189 -7.29 -5.52 4.81
N ASN A 190 -6.88 -4.37 4.29
CA ASN A 190 -7.72 -3.55 3.43
C ASN A 190 -7.61 -4.01 1.98
N ALA A 191 -8.55 -4.84 1.52
CA ALA A 191 -8.56 -5.30 0.14
C ALA A 191 -9.23 -4.30 -0.84
N GLY A 192 -9.89 -3.26 -0.32
CA GLY A 192 -10.67 -2.30 -1.12
C GLY A 192 -10.04 -0.91 -1.20
N TYR A 193 -10.84 0.04 -1.68
CA TYR A 193 -10.49 1.46 -1.80
C TYR A 193 -10.99 2.29 -0.62
N GLU A 194 -11.46 1.64 0.44
CA GLU A 194 -12.00 2.29 1.62
C GLU A 194 -10.88 2.83 2.51
N THR A 195 -11.17 3.94 3.19
CA THR A 195 -10.26 4.54 4.21
C THR A 195 -10.51 3.98 5.61
N SER A 196 -11.32 2.91 5.71
CA SER A 196 -11.56 2.18 6.95
C SER A 196 -12.05 0.76 6.67
N ILE A 197 -11.89 -0.14 7.64
CA ILE A 197 -12.47 -1.50 7.61
C ILE A 197 -13.16 -1.82 8.94
N ILE A 198 -14.06 -2.81 8.91
CA ILE A 198 -14.63 -3.39 10.13
C ILE A 198 -13.57 -4.33 10.73
N ALA A 199 -13.08 -3.99 11.92
CA ALA A 199 -12.17 -4.84 12.69
C ALA A 199 -12.94 -5.96 13.41
N LYS A 200 -14.06 -5.62 14.05
CA LYS A 200 -15.02 -6.59 14.60
C LYS A 200 -16.44 -6.11 14.38
N GLN A 201 -17.28 -7.01 13.87
CA GLN A 201 -18.70 -6.76 13.76
C GLN A 201 -19.38 -7.10 15.09
N ASN A 202 -20.18 -6.16 15.62
CA ASN A 202 -20.91 -6.29 16.88
C ASN A 202 -20.13 -7.00 18.01
N PRO A 203 -18.92 -6.53 18.39
CA PRO A 203 -18.10 -7.18 19.40
C PRO A 203 -18.82 -7.25 20.75
N VAL A 204 -18.69 -8.41 21.40
CA VAL A 204 -19.08 -8.59 22.79
C VAL A 204 -17.97 -8.02 23.65
N PHE A 205 -18.27 -7.04 24.49
CA PHE A 205 -17.32 -6.50 25.46
C PHE A 205 -17.49 -7.12 26.85
N PHE A 206 -18.73 -7.53 27.16
CA PHE A 206 -19.10 -8.11 28.43
C PHE A 206 -20.21 -9.14 28.24
N TYR A 207 -20.12 -10.26 28.94
CA TYR A 207 -21.16 -11.27 28.97
C TYR A 207 -21.32 -11.82 30.38
N ARG A 208 -22.56 -11.88 30.87
CA ARG A 208 -22.93 -12.42 32.18
C ARG A 208 -23.96 -13.53 32.03
N LYS A 209 -23.75 -14.66 32.69
CA LYS A 209 -24.73 -15.74 32.78
C LYS A 209 -25.26 -15.88 34.20
N LYS A 210 -26.59 -15.79 34.35
CA LYS A 210 -27.31 -16.07 35.60
C LYS A 210 -28.19 -17.30 35.45
N VAL A 211 -28.30 -18.09 36.50
CA VAL A 211 -29.31 -19.14 36.62
C VAL A 211 -30.19 -18.80 37.80
N CYS A 212 -31.50 -18.91 37.61
CA CYS A 212 -32.48 -18.61 38.63
C CYS A 212 -33.26 -19.88 38.99
N HIS A 213 -33.41 -20.11 40.29
CA HIS A 213 -34.10 -21.28 40.84
C HIS A 213 -35.18 -20.81 41.83
N PRO A 214 -36.30 -21.54 41.96
CA PRO A 214 -37.27 -21.28 43.01
C PRO A 214 -36.65 -21.59 44.39
N ALA A 215 -36.73 -20.64 45.32
CA ALA A 215 -36.36 -20.80 46.72
C ALA A 215 -37.57 -20.44 47.60
N GLY A 216 -38.45 -21.42 47.82
CA GLY A 216 -39.72 -21.19 48.51
C GLY A 216 -40.68 -20.35 47.68
N ARG A 217 -41.14 -19.20 48.20
CA ARG A 217 -42.00 -18.24 47.48
C ARG A 217 -41.22 -17.21 46.65
N GLU A 218 -39.89 -17.22 46.73
CA GLU A 218 -39.02 -16.27 46.03
C GLU A 218 -38.22 -16.96 44.92
N ILE A 219 -37.75 -16.18 43.95
CA ILE A 219 -36.82 -16.63 42.90
C ILE A 219 -35.43 -16.10 43.27
N VAL A 220 -34.46 -17.00 43.42
CA VAL A 220 -33.07 -16.64 43.69
C VAL A 220 -32.25 -16.87 42.44
N CYS A 221 -31.49 -15.86 42.02
CA CYS A 221 -30.61 -15.94 40.86
C CYS A 221 -29.14 -15.94 41.30
N THR A 222 -28.39 -16.94 40.86
CA THR A 222 -26.94 -17.07 41.07
C THR A 222 -26.21 -16.73 39.78
N GLU A 223 -25.18 -15.89 39.86
CA GLU A 223 -24.25 -15.65 38.76
C GLU A 223 -23.37 -16.90 38.60
N LEU A 224 -23.31 -17.48 37.39
CA LEU A 224 -22.48 -18.67 37.12
C LEU A 224 -21.08 -18.26 36.66
N TYR A 225 -21.02 -17.32 35.71
CA TYR A 225 -19.77 -16.73 35.24
C TYR A 225 -19.99 -15.40 34.53
N ASP A 226 -18.96 -14.56 34.59
CA ASP A 226 -18.82 -13.31 33.85
C ASP A 226 -17.61 -13.40 32.91
N MET A 227 -17.72 -12.81 31.72
CA MET A 227 -16.64 -12.72 30.74
C MET A 227 -16.42 -11.28 30.28
N ASP A 228 -15.18 -10.80 30.38
CA ASP A 228 -14.73 -9.52 29.85
C ASP A 228 -13.89 -9.73 28.60
N TYR A 229 -14.16 -8.95 27.56
CA TYR A 229 -13.42 -8.98 26.31
C TYR A 229 -12.75 -7.64 26.06
N THR A 230 -11.46 -7.67 25.75
CA THR A 230 -10.69 -6.51 25.34
C THR A 230 -10.11 -6.77 23.96
N TYR A 231 -10.26 -5.80 23.06
CA TYR A 231 -9.73 -5.84 21.70
C TYR A 231 -8.58 -4.85 21.58
N THR A 232 -7.41 -5.35 21.17
CA THR A 232 -6.18 -4.56 21.08
C THR A 232 -5.57 -4.67 19.69
N LEU A 233 -5.32 -3.51 19.07
CA LEU A 233 -4.58 -3.45 17.83
C LEU A 233 -3.09 -3.43 18.19
N LEU A 234 -2.38 -4.49 17.84
CA LEU A 234 -0.96 -4.59 18.11
C LEU A 234 -0.16 -3.72 17.14
N PRO A 235 1.02 -3.19 17.52
CA PRO A 235 1.91 -2.51 16.59
C PRO A 235 2.45 -3.49 15.54
N GLY A 236 2.63 -3.03 14.30
CA GLY A 236 3.13 -3.87 13.21
C GLY A 236 3.94 -3.09 12.17
N GLU A 237 4.45 -3.81 11.17
CA GLU A 237 5.28 -3.20 10.14
C GLU A 237 4.45 -2.31 9.19
N GLY A 238 4.89 -1.06 9.01
CA GLY A 238 4.30 -0.14 8.05
C GLY A 238 3.10 0.67 8.57
N TYR A 239 2.75 0.55 9.85
CA TYR A 239 1.73 1.40 10.48
C TYR A 239 2.04 1.77 11.92
N GLU A 240 1.42 2.85 12.39
CA GLU A 240 1.52 3.36 13.76
C GLU A 240 0.11 3.57 14.34
N VAL A 241 -0.14 3.02 15.52
CA VAL A 241 -1.42 3.15 16.22
C VAL A 241 -1.45 4.49 16.97
N ILE A 242 -2.27 5.43 16.50
CA ILE A 242 -2.39 6.78 17.08
C ILE A 242 -3.57 6.94 18.03
N GLY A 243 -4.42 5.92 18.09
CA GLY A 243 -5.54 5.91 19.02
C GLY A 243 -6.21 4.55 19.02
N GLN A 244 -6.47 4.07 20.22
CA GLN A 244 -7.28 2.89 20.41
C GLN A 244 -8.25 3.22 21.54
N SER A 245 -9.54 3.13 21.25
CA SER A 245 -10.52 3.17 22.32
C SER A 245 -10.32 1.92 23.19
N SER A 246 -9.95 2.11 24.45
CA SER A 246 -9.99 1.04 25.45
C SER A 246 -11.45 0.77 25.78
N PHE A 247 -11.98 -0.38 25.34
CA PHE A 247 -13.32 -0.81 25.69
C PHE A 247 -13.23 -1.75 26.89
N SER A 248 -13.13 -1.17 28.06
CA SER A 248 -13.54 -1.81 29.30
C SER A 248 -14.86 -1.18 29.74
N ASN A 249 -15.73 -1.95 30.39
CA ASN A 249 -16.78 -1.36 31.21
C ASN A 249 -16.16 -0.47 32.30
#